data_AF-A0A077LTD9-F1
#
_entry.id   AF-A0A077LTD9-F1
#
_cell.length_a   1.000
_cell.length_b   1.000
_cell.length_c   1.000
_cell.angle_alpha   90.00
_cell.angle_beta   90.00
_cell.angle_gamma   90.00
#
_symmetry.space_group_name_H-M   'P 1'
#
loop_
_entity.id
_entity.type
_entity.pdbx_description
1 polymer ?
#
loop_
_entity_poly.entity_id
_entity_poly.type
_entity_poly.pdbx_seq_one_letter_code
_entity_poly.pdbx_strand_id
1 'polypeptide(L)' 'MPEDERPMRITEIVLRPRIRLRGRGSEKVPRLVRIAHEECFIANSLAVDVRIEPTVDVED' A
#
# COMPACT_ATOMS: atom_id res chain seq x y z
N MET A 1 17.58 23.92 -4.83
CA MET A 1 16.22 24.36 -5.18
C MET A 1 16.33 25.86 -5.39
N PRO A 2 15.97 26.41 -6.56
CA PRO A 2 15.81 27.86 -6.74
C PRO A 2 14.89 28.41 -5.65
N GLU A 3 15.20 29.59 -5.12
CA GLU A 3 14.47 30.18 -3.99
C GLU A 3 12.99 30.49 -4.32
N ASP A 4 12.66 30.56 -5.62
CA ASP A 4 11.33 30.86 -6.14
C ASP A 4 10.44 29.62 -6.38
N GLU A 5 10.97 28.40 -6.21
CA GLU A 5 10.18 27.18 -6.35
C GLU A 5 9.37 26.91 -5.08
N ARG A 6 8.05 27.04 -5.19
CA ARG A 6 7.12 26.64 -4.12
C ARG A 6 7.31 25.16 -3.78
N PRO A 7 7.28 24.76 -2.49
CA PRO A 7 7.42 23.37 -2.11
C PRO A 7 6.34 22.49 -2.76
N MET A 8 6.75 21.48 -3.52
CA MET A 8 5.85 20.45 -4.00
C MET A 8 5.42 19.55 -2.84
N ARG A 9 4.15 19.14 -2.84
CA ARG A 9 3.59 18.20 -1.85
C ARG A 9 2.98 17.02 -2.57
N ILE A 10 3.24 15.82 -2.05
CA ILE A 10 2.53 14.61 -2.46
C ILE A 10 1.13 14.70 -1.87
N THR A 11 0.10 14.55 -2.71
CA THR A 11 -1.31 14.61 -2.29
C THR A 11 -1.93 13.22 -2.13
N GLU A 12 -1.36 12.20 -2.76
CA GLU A 12 -1.86 10.83 -2.74
C GLU A 12 -0.75 9.83 -3.07
N ILE A 13 -0.81 8.65 -2.45
CA ILE A 13 -0.02 7.47 -2.81
C ILE A 13 -0.97 6.28 -2.98
N VAL A 14 -0.92 5.62 -4.14
CA VAL A 14 -1.68 4.38 -4.38
C VAL A 14 -0.72 3.20 -4.53
N LEU A 15 -0.78 2.29 -3.56
CA LEU A 15 0.01 1.05 -3.54
C LEU A 15 -0.75 -0.05 -4.29
N ARG A 16 -0.12 -0.65 -5.31
CA ARG A 16 -0.69 -1.74 -6.12
C ARG A 16 0.13 -3.03 -6.00
N PRO A 17 0.23 -3.63 -4.79
CA PRO A 17 1.06 -4.81 -4.61
C PRO A 17 0.46 -6.01 -5.34
N ARG A 18 1.33 -6.80 -5.99
CA ARG A 18 0.99 -8.11 -6.55
C ARG A 18 1.50 -9.19 -5.61
N ILE A 19 0.59 -9.96 -5.02
CA ILE A 19 0.91 -10.97 -4.01
C ILE A 19 0.72 -12.34 -4.65
N ARG A 20 1.80 -13.12 -4.77
CA ARG A 20 1.73 -14.52 -5.18
C ARG A 20 1.87 -15.43 -3.98
N LEU A 21 0.94 -16.36 -3.84
CA LEU A 21 0.91 -17.35 -2.76
C LEU A 21 0.97 -18.75 -3.32
N ARG A 22 1.80 -19.57 -2.68
CA ARG A 22 1.85 -21.01 -2.95
C ARG A 22 0.93 -21.73 -1.97
N GLY A 23 0.04 -22.58 -2.48
CA GLY A 23 -0.85 -23.41 -1.67
C GLY A 23 -2.10 -22.70 -1.13
N ARG A 24 -2.64 -23.19 -0.01
CA ARG A 24 -3.94 -22.74 0.53
C ARG A 24 -3.80 -21.47 1.39
N GLY A 25 -4.91 -20.76 1.60
CA GLY A 25 -4.97 -19.61 2.50
C GLY A 25 -5.19 -18.26 1.80
N SER A 26 -5.38 -18.26 0.48
CA SER A 26 -5.63 -17.04 -0.30
C SER A 26 -6.86 -16.28 0.17
N GLU A 27 -7.84 -16.97 0.74
CA GLU A 27 -9.07 -16.39 1.28
C GLU A 27 -8.82 -15.44 2.46
N LYS A 28 -7.73 -15.63 3.20
CA LYS A 28 -7.38 -14.78 4.36
C LYS A 28 -6.60 -13.54 3.95
N VAL A 29 -6.01 -13.54 2.77
CA VAL A 29 -5.05 -12.52 2.32
C VAL A 29 -5.68 -11.14 2.22
N PRO A 30 -6.89 -10.96 1.63
CA PRO A 30 -7.52 -9.63 1.60
C PRO A 30 -7.67 -9.02 3.00
N ARG A 31 -8.06 -9.82 4.00
CA ARG A 31 -8.18 -9.37 5.39
C ARG A 31 -6.82 -9.01 5.98
N LEU A 32 -5.80 -9.83 5.75
CA LEU A 32 -4.45 -9.59 6.28
C LEU A 32 -3.79 -8.36 5.65
N VAL A 33 -3.97 -8.15 4.34
CA VAL A 33 -3.46 -6.97 3.63
C VAL A 33 -4.11 -5.69 4.17
N ARG A 34 -5.43 -5.71 4.42
CA ARG A 34 -6.11 -4.57 5.04
C ARG A 34 -5.52 -4.25 6.41
N ILE A 35 -5.37 -5.26 7.29
CA ILE A 35 -4.78 -5.07 8.63
C ILE A 35 -3.35 -4.56 8.53
N ALA A 36 -2.53 -5.12 7.64
CA ALA A 36 -1.15 -4.70 7.45
C ALA A 36 -1.04 -3.23 7.00
N HIS A 37 -1.98 -2.74 6.18
CA HIS A 37 -2.03 -1.34 5.76
C HIS A 37 -2.51 -0.42 6.89
N GLU A 38 -3.56 -0.81 7.61
CA GLU A 38 -4.08 -0.06 8.77
C GLU A 38 -3.03 0.12 9.88
N GLU A 39 -2.22 -0.92 10.11
CA GLU A 39 -1.15 -0.93 11.10
C GLU A 39 0.22 -0.53 10.51
N CYS A 40 0.27 -0.04 9.26
CA CYS A 40 1.53 0.26 8.59
C CYS A 40 2.16 1.53 9.16
N PHE A 41 3.30 1.38 9.84
CA PHE A 41 4.07 2.52 10.35
C PHE A 41 4.38 3.57 9.27
N ILE A 42 4.74 3.13 8.05
CA ILE A 42 5.06 4.05 6.96
C ILE A 42 3.81 4.84 6.56
N ALA A 43 2.69 4.17 6.27
CA ALA A 43 1.46 4.85 5.88
C ALA A 43 0.97 5.82 6.97
N ASN A 44 1.04 5.39 8.24
CA ASN A 44 0.60 6.18 9.39
C ASN A 44 1.54 7.34 9.76
N SER A 45 2.77 7.36 9.22
CA SER A 45 3.74 8.44 9.47
C SER A 45 3.71 9.54 8.40
N LEU A 46 2.99 9.33 7.29
CA LEU A 46 2.95 10.29 6.19
C LEU A 46 1.75 11.24 6.33
N ALA A 47 1.96 12.52 6.06
CA ALA A 47 0.89 13.52 6.00
C ALA A 47 0.18 13.52 4.62
N VAL A 48 -0.15 12.33 4.11
CA VAL A 48 -0.74 12.13 2.78
C VAL A 48 -1.71 10.95 2.80
N ASP A 49 -2.71 10.97 1.94
CA ASP A 49 -3.60 9.81 1.76
C ASP A 49 -2.85 8.66 1.07
N VAL A 50 -2.83 7.50 1.73
CA VAL A 50 -2.20 6.28 1.20
C VAL A 50 -3.26 5.19 1.07
N ARG A 51 -3.51 4.74 -0.16
CA ARG A 51 -4.48 3.68 -0.48
C ARG A 51 -3.80 2.43 -0.99
N ILE A 52 -4.46 1.29 -0.81
CA ILE A 52 -3.97 -0.02 -1.24
C ILE A 52 -4.97 -0.71 -2.17
N GLU A 53 -4.49 -1.17 -3.31
CA GLU A 53 -5.23 -1.87 -4.37
C GLU A 53 -4.49 -3.17 -4.71
N PRO A 54 -4.60 -4.22 -3.88
CA PRO A 54 -3.81 -5.44 -4.04
C PRO A 54 -4.39 -6.38 -5.09
N THR A 55 -3.54 -7.14 -5.77
CA THR A 55 -3.93 -8.35 -6.52
C THR A 55 -3.34 -9.59 -5.86
N VAL A 56 -4.08 -10.70 -5.83
CA VAL A 56 -3.66 -11.95 -5.21
C VAL A 56 -3.79 -13.09 -6.20
N ASP A 57 -2.67 -13.73 -6.53
CA ASP A 57 -2.61 -14.90 -7.40
C ASP A 57 -2.17 -16.13 -6.59
N VAL A 58 -2.82 -17.27 -6.83
CA VAL A 58 -2.48 -18.54 -6.19
C VAL A 58 -1.79 -19.43 -7.21
N GLU A 59 -0.64 -19.98 -6.83
CA GLU A 59 0.09 -20.98 -7.59
C GLU A 59 -0.04 -22.34 -6.90
N ASP A 60 -0.20 -23.39 -7.72
CA ASP A 60 -0.34 -24.79 -7.30
C ASP A 60 0.96 -25.38 -6.73
#